data_AF-A0AAE3U2W8-F1
#
_entry.id   AF-A0AAE3U2W8-F1
#
_cell.length_a   1.000
_cell.length_b   1.000
_cell.length_c   1.000
_cell.angle_alpha   90.00
_cell.angle_beta   90.00
_cell.angle_gamma   90.00
#
_symmetry.space_group_name_H-M   'P 1'
#
loop_
_entity.id
_entity.type
_entity.pdbx_description
1 polymer ?
#
loop_
_entity_poly.entity_id
_entity_poly.type
_entity_poly.pdbx_seq_one_letter_code
_entity_poly.pdbx_strand_id
1 'polypeptide(L)'
;MTYRKIDTRIWNDAKFRTLNEDGKLAFFLLLTHPGMTSLGALPVHPAGLAHTLKWLPERFMEALAEPIAKGMVEVDEDEGMLCLPNFIRYNPPENPNVVKAWASSADMLPECAMKTRTLSRAYASLKGRSKSFEEAFVQRFGKQFGKPALNPMPNQEQEQEPSSALEERGGTYTHACAHEGETGEVPFDPPDNLDEAMAWVKRKGVPPENEARACSLLMNWGLTGSLLDELRGAA
;
A
#
# COMPACT_ATOMS: atom_id res chain seq x y z
N MET A 1 -21.12 1.85 -13.86
CA MET A 1 -19.75 1.67 -14.38
C MET A 1 -18.79 1.80 -13.21
N THR A 2 -17.88 0.84 -13.04
CA THR A 2 -16.95 0.83 -11.91
C THR A 2 -15.71 1.63 -12.28
N TYR A 3 -15.43 2.70 -11.56
CA TYR A 3 -14.23 3.52 -11.75
C TYR A 3 -13.12 3.05 -10.78
N ARG A 4 -11.86 3.13 -11.25
CA ARG A 4 -10.66 2.80 -10.47
C ARG A 4 -9.71 3.98 -10.54
N LYS A 5 -9.32 4.51 -9.38
CA LYS A 5 -8.37 5.62 -9.29
C LYS A 5 -6.97 5.05 -9.48
N ILE A 6 -6.26 5.58 -10.47
CA ILE A 6 -4.82 5.40 -10.63
C ILE A 6 -4.17 6.71 -10.23
N ASP A 7 -3.34 6.65 -9.19
CA ASP A 7 -2.59 7.81 -8.73
C ASP A 7 -1.45 8.12 -9.70
N THR A 8 -1.32 9.39 -10.11
CA THR A 8 -0.26 9.81 -11.04
C THR A 8 1.15 9.64 -10.46
N ARG A 9 1.28 9.54 -9.13
CA ARG A 9 2.55 9.24 -8.45
C ARG A 9 3.06 7.83 -8.70
N ILE A 10 2.29 6.96 -9.37
CA ILE A 10 2.80 5.68 -9.87
C ILE A 10 4.07 5.86 -10.71
N TRP A 11 4.21 6.99 -11.42
CA TRP A 11 5.40 7.32 -12.20
C TRP A 11 6.62 7.69 -11.35
N ASN A 12 6.44 8.00 -10.07
CA ASN A 12 7.52 8.29 -9.13
C ASN A 12 7.86 7.08 -8.24
N ASP A 13 6.95 6.10 -8.14
CA ASP A 13 7.14 4.88 -7.37
C ASP A 13 8.42 4.14 -7.82
N ALA A 14 9.34 3.93 -6.88
CA ALA A 14 10.64 3.35 -7.18
C ALA A 14 10.52 1.93 -7.73
N LYS A 15 9.58 1.14 -7.21
CA LYS A 15 9.34 -0.23 -7.66
C LYS A 15 8.78 -0.22 -9.08
N PHE A 16 7.75 0.58 -9.35
CA PHE A 16 7.10 0.70 -10.65
C PHE A 16 8.04 1.22 -11.74
N ARG A 17 8.85 2.26 -11.45
CA ARG A 17 9.77 2.83 -12.45
C ARG A 17 10.76 1.79 -12.99
N THR A 18 11.25 0.92 -12.10
CA THR A 18 12.22 -0.14 -12.45
C THR A 18 11.62 -1.32 -13.20
N LEU A 19 10.29 -1.43 -13.27
CA LEU A 19 9.65 -2.50 -14.04
C LEU A 19 9.93 -2.33 -15.53
N ASN A 20 10.14 -3.44 -16.22
CA ASN A 20 10.12 -3.48 -17.68
C ASN A 20 8.73 -3.13 -18.26
N GLU A 21 8.64 -2.92 -19.58
CA GLU A 21 7.39 -2.51 -20.23
C GLU A 21 6.24 -3.50 -20.02
N ASP A 22 6.54 -4.80 -20.10
CA ASP A 22 5.56 -5.86 -19.92
C ASP A 22 5.02 -5.90 -18.49
N GLY A 23 5.90 -5.76 -17.48
CA GLY A 23 5.53 -5.70 -16.08
C GLY A 23 4.70 -4.47 -15.73
N LYS A 24 5.00 -3.31 -16.35
CA LYS A 24 4.18 -2.10 -16.23
C LYS A 24 2.78 -2.33 -16.80
N LEU A 25 2.68 -2.92 -17.99
CA LEU A 25 1.40 -3.18 -18.64
C LEU A 25 0.57 -4.23 -17.88
N ALA A 26 1.20 -5.31 -17.42
CA ALA A 26 0.55 -6.33 -16.60
C ALA A 26 0.05 -5.75 -15.27
N PHE A 27 0.84 -4.90 -14.60
CA PHE A 27 0.40 -4.23 -13.38
C PHE A 27 -0.79 -3.28 -13.61
N PHE A 28 -0.76 -2.50 -14.70
CA PHE A 28 -1.90 -1.65 -15.09
C PHE A 28 -3.15 -2.46 -15.42
N LEU A 29 -3.00 -3.62 -16.10
CA LEU A 29 -4.11 -4.55 -16.32
C LEU A 29 -4.72 -4.95 -14.98
N LEU A 30 -3.93 -5.38 -13.99
CA LEU A 30 -4.46 -5.78 -12.68
C LEU A 30 -5.21 -4.63 -11.99
N LEU A 31 -4.63 -3.42 -11.96
CA LEU A 31 -5.26 -2.25 -11.35
C LEU A 31 -6.62 -1.89 -11.96
N THR A 32 -6.79 -2.15 -13.25
CA THR A 32 -7.97 -1.73 -14.04
C THR A 32 -8.87 -2.88 -14.45
N HIS A 33 -8.54 -4.13 -14.08
CA HIS A 33 -9.29 -5.29 -14.50
C HIS A 33 -10.75 -5.20 -14.01
N PRO A 34 -11.76 -5.49 -14.86
CA PRO A 34 -13.17 -5.40 -14.46
C PRO A 34 -13.54 -6.27 -13.25
N GLY A 35 -12.85 -7.40 -13.08
CA GLY A 35 -13.03 -8.29 -11.93
C GLY A 35 -12.33 -7.85 -10.64
N MET A 36 -11.49 -6.79 -10.67
CA MET A 36 -10.74 -6.35 -9.49
C MET A 36 -11.72 -5.86 -8.42
N THR A 37 -11.76 -6.56 -7.29
CA THR A 37 -12.67 -6.25 -6.19
C THR A 37 -12.27 -4.95 -5.49
N SER A 38 -13.18 -4.35 -4.71
CA SER A 38 -12.86 -3.18 -3.90
C SER A 38 -11.93 -3.47 -2.71
N LEU A 39 -11.57 -4.75 -2.49
CA LEU A 39 -10.53 -5.19 -1.56
C LEU A 39 -9.14 -5.25 -2.21
N GLY A 40 -9.02 -4.96 -3.51
CA GLY A 40 -7.75 -5.09 -4.23
C GLY A 40 -7.32 -6.53 -4.46
N ALA A 41 -8.29 -7.43 -4.55
CA ALA A 41 -8.07 -8.83 -4.88
C ALA A 41 -8.91 -9.26 -6.08
N LEU A 42 -8.41 -10.25 -6.81
CA LEU A 42 -8.98 -10.74 -8.05
C LEU A 42 -8.97 -12.28 -8.02
N PRO A 43 -10.15 -12.94 -7.96
CA PRO A 43 -10.25 -14.40 -7.94
C PRO A 43 -10.12 -14.98 -9.36
N VAL A 44 -8.89 -14.97 -9.88
CA VAL A 44 -8.54 -15.54 -11.18
C VAL A 44 -7.14 -16.13 -11.15
N HIS A 45 -6.93 -17.22 -11.88
CA HIS A 45 -5.60 -17.74 -12.12
C HIS A 45 -4.80 -16.77 -13.01
N PRO A 46 -3.54 -16.44 -12.69
CA PRO A 46 -2.74 -15.48 -13.47
C PRO A 46 -2.65 -15.80 -14.96
N ALA A 47 -2.40 -17.08 -15.30
CA ALA A 47 -2.41 -17.57 -16.69
C ALA A 47 -3.73 -17.24 -17.43
N GLY A 48 -4.84 -17.21 -16.71
CA GLY A 48 -6.16 -16.86 -17.23
C GLY A 48 -6.29 -15.39 -17.65
N LEU A 49 -5.40 -14.50 -17.23
CA LEU A 49 -5.43 -13.07 -17.61
C LEU A 49 -4.66 -12.76 -18.89
N ALA A 50 -3.80 -13.66 -19.36
CA ALA A 50 -2.95 -13.43 -20.52
C ALA A 50 -3.75 -13.07 -21.79
N HIS A 51 -4.93 -13.67 -21.96
CA HIS A 51 -5.81 -13.43 -23.09
C HIS A 51 -6.25 -11.95 -23.19
N THR A 52 -6.35 -11.23 -22.08
CA THR A 52 -6.78 -9.83 -22.06
C THR A 52 -5.79 -8.92 -22.80
N LEU A 53 -4.50 -9.27 -22.77
CA LEU A 53 -3.43 -8.59 -23.50
C LEU A 53 -3.10 -9.28 -24.84
N LYS A 54 -3.85 -10.34 -25.21
CA LYS A 54 -3.56 -11.23 -26.35
C LYS A 54 -2.13 -11.81 -26.26
N TRP A 55 -1.69 -12.12 -25.06
CA TRP A 55 -0.39 -12.74 -24.79
C TRP A 55 -0.51 -14.24 -24.58
N LEU A 56 0.63 -14.92 -24.74
CA LEU A 56 0.79 -16.28 -24.25
C LEU A 56 0.83 -16.27 -22.71
N PRO A 57 0.29 -17.31 -22.04
CA PRO A 57 0.33 -17.43 -20.59
C PRO A 57 1.74 -17.26 -19.99
N GLU A 58 2.75 -17.83 -20.65
CA GLU A 58 4.14 -17.82 -20.20
C GLU A 58 4.69 -16.39 -20.15
N ARG A 59 4.43 -15.59 -21.19
CA ARG A 59 4.82 -14.16 -21.23
C ARG A 59 4.15 -13.37 -20.12
N PHE A 60 2.88 -13.65 -19.84
CA PHE A 60 2.17 -12.94 -18.76
C PHE A 60 2.73 -13.29 -17.38
N MET A 61 3.08 -14.55 -17.15
CA MET A 61 3.74 -14.98 -15.92
C MET A 61 5.12 -14.32 -15.77
N GLU A 62 5.91 -14.26 -16.84
CA GLU A 62 7.21 -13.58 -16.85
C GLU A 62 7.05 -12.07 -16.56
N ALA A 63 6.04 -11.43 -17.14
CA ALA A 63 5.72 -10.03 -16.87
C ALA A 63 5.35 -9.77 -15.39
N LEU A 64 4.76 -10.75 -14.70
CA LEU A 64 4.43 -10.64 -13.28
C LEU A 64 5.59 -10.95 -12.33
N ALA A 65 6.67 -11.57 -12.81
CA ALA A 65 7.79 -11.97 -11.96
C ALA A 65 8.41 -10.78 -11.19
N GLU A 66 8.69 -9.67 -11.86
CA GLU A 66 9.25 -8.47 -11.22
C GLU A 66 8.26 -7.79 -10.24
N PRO A 67 6.97 -7.55 -10.60
CA PRO A 67 5.97 -7.06 -9.66
C PRO A 67 5.80 -7.94 -8.41
N ILE A 68 5.86 -9.27 -8.56
CA ILE A 68 5.78 -10.22 -7.44
C ILE A 68 7.00 -10.09 -6.55
N ALA A 69 8.20 -10.14 -7.12
CA ALA A 69 9.46 -10.03 -6.39
C ALA A 69 9.57 -8.72 -5.60
N LYS A 70 8.99 -7.63 -6.11
CA LYS A 70 8.96 -6.31 -5.44
C LYS A 70 7.81 -6.16 -4.43
N GLY A 71 6.97 -7.19 -4.24
CA GLY A 71 5.81 -7.17 -3.34
C GLY A 71 4.68 -6.25 -3.79
N MET A 72 4.61 -5.93 -5.08
CA MET A 72 3.54 -5.12 -5.66
C MET A 72 2.30 -5.97 -5.97
N VAL A 73 2.52 -7.27 -6.22
CA VAL A 73 1.49 -8.27 -6.53
C VAL A 73 1.75 -9.48 -5.64
N GLU A 74 0.70 -10.01 -5.01
CA GLU A 74 0.67 -11.31 -4.34
C GLU A 74 -0.14 -12.28 -5.20
N VAL A 75 0.35 -13.52 -5.33
CA VAL A 75 -0.30 -14.58 -6.09
C VAL A 75 -0.47 -15.81 -5.20
N ASP A 76 -1.63 -16.44 -5.32
CA ASP A 76 -1.90 -17.77 -4.80
C ASP A 76 -2.40 -18.59 -6.01
N GLU A 77 -1.48 -19.32 -6.65
CA GLU A 77 -1.77 -20.06 -7.89
C GLU A 77 -2.71 -21.23 -7.63
N ASP A 78 -2.49 -21.96 -6.52
CA ASP A 78 -3.29 -23.12 -6.12
C ASP A 78 -4.76 -22.74 -5.94
N GLU A 79 -5.01 -21.59 -5.32
CA GLU A 79 -6.36 -21.08 -5.06
C GLU A 79 -6.89 -20.14 -6.17
N GLY A 80 -6.06 -19.85 -7.18
CA GLY A 80 -6.41 -18.99 -8.30
C GLY A 80 -6.79 -17.57 -7.87
N MET A 81 -5.93 -16.91 -7.09
CA MET A 81 -6.18 -15.57 -6.57
C MET A 81 -4.97 -14.66 -6.75
N LEU A 82 -5.23 -13.39 -7.02
CA LEU A 82 -4.27 -12.30 -7.09
C LEU A 82 -4.65 -11.21 -6.09
N CYS A 83 -3.69 -10.55 -5.47
CA CYS A 83 -3.92 -9.39 -4.62
C CYS A 83 -2.88 -8.30 -4.86
N LEU A 84 -3.33 -7.04 -4.84
CA LEU A 84 -2.47 -5.85 -4.89
C LEU A 84 -2.40 -5.25 -3.48
N PRO A 85 -1.32 -5.45 -2.71
CA PRO A 85 -1.26 -5.06 -1.30
C PRO A 85 -1.56 -3.58 -1.05
N ASN A 86 -1.11 -2.69 -1.93
CA ASN A 86 -1.29 -1.26 -1.78
C ASN A 86 -2.62 -0.72 -2.34
N PHE A 87 -3.49 -1.57 -2.89
CA PHE A 87 -4.69 -1.11 -3.61
C PHE A 87 -5.60 -0.22 -2.77
N ILE A 88 -5.96 -0.65 -1.56
CA ILE A 88 -6.88 0.08 -0.67
C ILE A 88 -6.29 1.42 -0.22
N ARG A 89 -4.97 1.53 -0.17
CA ARG A 89 -4.30 2.81 0.16
C ARG A 89 -4.59 3.89 -0.89
N TYR A 90 -4.62 3.52 -2.17
CA TYR A 90 -4.91 4.46 -3.27
C TYR A 90 -6.40 4.48 -3.65
N ASN A 91 -7.17 3.47 -3.25
CA ASN A 91 -8.62 3.38 -3.43
C ASN A 91 -9.32 3.17 -2.08
N PRO A 92 -9.18 4.11 -1.11
CA PRO A 92 -9.76 3.94 0.21
C PRO A 92 -11.30 4.00 0.17
N PRO A 93 -11.99 3.40 1.15
CA PRO A 93 -13.42 3.53 1.25
C PRO A 93 -13.81 4.98 1.52
N GLU A 94 -14.71 5.53 0.69
CA GLU A 94 -15.16 6.92 0.81
C GLU A 94 -16.08 7.12 2.02
N ASN A 95 -16.80 6.09 2.43
CA ASN A 95 -17.70 6.11 3.58
C ASN A 95 -17.87 4.69 4.18
N PRO A 96 -18.44 4.56 5.40
CA PRO A 96 -18.63 3.27 6.04
C PRO A 96 -19.51 2.27 5.27
N ASN A 97 -20.37 2.72 4.34
CA ASN A 97 -21.17 1.80 3.53
C ASN A 97 -20.29 1.06 2.50
N VAL A 98 -19.21 1.67 2.02
CA VAL A 98 -18.23 0.99 1.17
C VAL A 98 -17.55 -0.15 1.93
N VAL A 99 -17.23 0.07 3.21
CA VAL A 99 -16.67 -0.98 4.08
C VAL A 99 -17.66 -2.13 4.26
N LYS A 100 -18.95 -1.84 4.45
CA LYS A 100 -19.98 -2.89 4.51
C LYS A 100 -20.08 -3.68 3.20
N ALA A 101 -19.92 -3.00 2.06
CA ALA A 101 -19.96 -3.62 0.74
C ALA A 101 -18.73 -4.49 0.43
N TRP A 102 -17.64 -4.36 1.20
CA TRP A 102 -16.52 -5.31 1.11
C TRP A 102 -16.93 -6.74 1.43
N ALA A 103 -18.00 -6.98 2.18
CA ALA A 103 -18.49 -8.33 2.46
C ALA A 103 -18.79 -9.08 1.16
N SER A 104 -19.53 -8.46 0.24
CA SER A 104 -19.81 -9.03 -1.08
C SER A 104 -18.55 -9.21 -1.93
N SER A 105 -17.53 -8.36 -1.75
CA SER A 105 -16.23 -8.57 -2.40
C SER A 105 -15.51 -9.79 -1.84
N ALA A 106 -15.54 -9.98 -0.52
CA ALA A 106 -14.92 -11.11 0.15
C ALA A 106 -15.62 -12.43 -0.18
N ASP A 107 -16.94 -12.43 -0.36
CA ASP A 107 -17.72 -13.61 -0.76
C ASP A 107 -17.30 -14.17 -2.13
N MET A 108 -16.76 -13.32 -3.02
CA MET A 108 -16.23 -13.73 -4.32
C MET A 108 -14.81 -14.31 -4.25
N LEU A 109 -14.10 -14.15 -3.12
CA LEU A 109 -12.72 -14.61 -2.97
C LEU A 109 -12.68 -16.05 -2.43
N PRO A 110 -11.75 -16.90 -2.93
CA PRO A 110 -11.56 -18.26 -2.42
C PRO A 110 -11.21 -18.26 -0.93
N GLU A 111 -11.65 -19.29 -0.21
CA GLU A 111 -11.42 -19.43 1.23
C GLU A 111 -9.99 -19.89 1.52
N CYS A 112 -9.04 -18.96 1.43
CA CYS A 112 -7.63 -19.25 1.60
C CYS A 112 -6.92 -18.32 2.61
N ALA A 113 -5.66 -18.65 2.91
CA ALA A 113 -4.81 -17.82 3.76
C ALA A 113 -4.65 -16.40 3.17
N MET A 114 -4.59 -16.26 1.85
CA MET A 114 -4.49 -14.95 1.21
C MET A 114 -5.73 -14.07 1.42
N LYS A 115 -6.94 -14.62 1.32
CA LYS A 115 -8.18 -13.89 1.67
C LYS A 115 -8.13 -13.35 3.10
N THR A 116 -7.65 -14.18 4.04
CA THR A 116 -7.49 -13.76 5.45
C THR A 116 -6.49 -12.61 5.59
N ARG A 117 -5.36 -12.66 4.88
CA ARG A 117 -4.38 -11.55 4.85
C ARG A 117 -4.95 -10.29 4.20
N THR A 118 -5.68 -10.42 3.09
CA THR A 118 -6.34 -9.29 2.41
C THR A 118 -7.34 -8.59 3.33
N LEU A 119 -8.17 -9.34 4.06
CA LEU A 119 -9.12 -8.77 5.03
C LEU A 119 -8.42 -8.11 6.21
N SER A 120 -7.34 -8.71 6.72
CA SER A 120 -6.52 -8.12 7.78
C SER A 120 -5.90 -6.78 7.34
N ARG A 121 -5.39 -6.72 6.11
CA ARG A 121 -4.85 -5.50 5.48
C ARG A 121 -5.94 -4.44 5.28
N ALA A 122 -7.11 -4.85 4.83
CA ALA A 122 -8.27 -3.99 4.68
C ALA A 122 -8.68 -3.37 6.03
N TYR A 123 -8.75 -4.16 7.10
CA TYR A 123 -9.02 -3.65 8.45
C TYR A 123 -7.93 -2.67 8.92
N ALA A 124 -6.65 -3.01 8.73
CA ALA A 124 -5.54 -2.14 9.09
C ALA A 124 -5.59 -0.78 8.37
N SER A 125 -6.08 -0.74 7.12
CA SER A 125 -6.26 0.50 6.35
C SER A 125 -7.32 1.46 6.91
N LEU A 126 -8.15 0.98 7.84
CA LEU A 126 -9.16 1.79 8.53
C LEU A 126 -8.63 2.49 9.78
N LYS A 127 -7.42 2.12 10.26
CA LYS A 127 -6.80 2.78 11.42
C LYS A 127 -6.62 4.28 11.13
N GLY A 128 -6.95 5.11 12.12
CA GLY A 128 -6.90 6.57 11.98
C GLY A 128 -8.10 7.19 11.27
N ARG A 129 -9.08 6.38 10.80
CA ARG A 129 -10.38 6.87 10.34
C ARG A 129 -11.36 7.00 11.50
N SER A 130 -12.52 7.62 11.24
CA SER A 130 -13.58 7.69 12.24
C SER A 130 -14.06 6.29 12.63
N LYS A 131 -14.47 6.15 13.89
CA LYS A 131 -14.87 4.88 14.50
C LYS A 131 -15.97 4.13 13.72
N SER A 132 -16.79 4.86 12.97
CA SER A 132 -17.85 4.28 12.13
C SER A 132 -17.33 3.36 11.03
N PHE A 133 -16.09 3.55 10.54
CA PHE A 133 -15.46 2.65 9.57
C PHE A 133 -15.08 1.31 10.21
N GLU A 134 -14.45 1.35 11.38
CA GLU A 134 -14.07 0.14 12.11
C GLU A 134 -15.31 -0.64 12.55
N GLU A 135 -16.33 0.04 13.06
CA GLU A 135 -17.61 -0.57 13.44
C GLU A 135 -18.30 -1.24 12.25
N ALA A 136 -18.28 -0.58 11.08
CA ALA A 136 -18.81 -1.15 9.85
C ALA A 136 -18.08 -2.44 9.42
N PHE A 137 -16.75 -2.48 9.59
CA PHE A 137 -15.96 -3.68 9.31
C PHE A 137 -16.29 -4.80 10.29
N VAL A 138 -16.23 -4.52 11.60
CA VAL A 138 -16.48 -5.50 12.66
C VAL A 138 -17.89 -6.09 12.57
N GLN A 139 -18.89 -5.28 12.17
CA GLN A 139 -20.25 -5.74 11.95
C GLN A 139 -20.36 -6.84 10.88
N ARG A 140 -19.50 -6.83 9.86
CA ARG A 140 -19.56 -7.77 8.73
C ARG A 140 -18.58 -8.93 8.83
N PHE A 141 -17.38 -8.68 9.37
CA PHE A 141 -16.28 -9.64 9.38
C PHE A 141 -15.90 -10.15 10.77
N GLY A 142 -16.47 -9.57 11.83
CA GLY A 142 -16.17 -9.91 13.21
C GLY A 142 -14.88 -9.29 13.75
N LYS A 143 -14.66 -9.46 15.06
CA LYS A 143 -13.54 -8.85 15.80
C LYS A 143 -12.19 -9.53 15.61
N GLN A 144 -12.15 -10.70 14.97
CA GLN A 144 -10.93 -11.51 14.82
C GLN A 144 -9.82 -10.80 14.03
N PHE A 145 -10.19 -9.93 13.10
CA PHE A 145 -9.26 -9.10 12.32
C PHE A 145 -8.73 -7.87 13.10
N GLY A 146 -9.24 -7.64 14.32
CA GLY A 146 -8.83 -6.56 15.22
C GLY A 146 -7.43 -6.69 15.81
N LYS A 147 -6.79 -7.86 15.67
CA LYS A 147 -5.47 -8.15 16.21
C LYS A 147 -4.43 -8.05 15.10
N PRO A 148 -3.28 -7.37 15.29
CA PRO A 148 -2.24 -7.30 14.28
C PRO A 148 -1.74 -8.71 13.93
N ALA A 149 -1.75 -9.05 12.65
CA ALA A 149 -1.13 -10.28 12.17
C ALA A 149 0.40 -10.16 12.36
N LEU A 150 0.98 -11.11 13.08
CA LEU A 150 2.41 -11.20 13.32
C LEU A 150 3.15 -11.61 12.04
N ASN A 151 4.26 -10.91 11.81
CA ASN A 151 5.43 -11.19 10.96
C ASN A 151 5.45 -10.67 9.51
N PRO A 152 6.38 -9.74 9.20
CA PRO A 152 6.93 -9.59 7.85
C PRO A 152 7.77 -10.81 7.47
N MET A 153 7.76 -11.16 6.18
CA MET A 153 8.59 -12.22 5.60
C MET A 153 10.09 -11.94 5.78
N PRO A 154 10.96 -12.96 5.83
CA PRO A 154 12.39 -12.78 6.02
C PRO A 154 13.01 -12.14 4.77
N ASN A 155 13.54 -10.93 4.94
CA ASN A 155 14.43 -10.29 3.99
C ASN A 155 15.80 -10.99 4.10
N GLN A 156 16.23 -11.73 3.09
CA GLN A 156 17.62 -12.19 3.00
C GLN A 156 18.44 -11.04 2.38
N GLU A 157 19.10 -10.29 3.26
CA GLU A 157 20.11 -9.31 2.88
C GLU A 157 21.36 -10.03 2.37
N GLN A 158 21.77 -9.74 1.14
CA GLN A 158 23.15 -9.92 0.69
C GLN A 158 23.75 -8.53 0.53
N GLU A 159 24.63 -8.17 1.46
CA GLU A 159 25.42 -6.95 1.45
C GLU A 159 26.43 -6.96 0.28
N GLN A 160 26.47 -5.88 -0.50
CA GLN A 160 27.65 -5.44 -1.24
C GLN A 160 27.55 -3.91 -1.50
N GLU A 161 28.37 -3.14 -0.79
CA GLU A 161 28.82 -1.77 -1.14
C GLU A 161 30.24 -1.84 -1.73
N PRO A 162 30.85 -0.77 -2.33
CA PRO A 162 30.40 0.63 -2.54
C PRO A 162 30.72 1.24 -3.95
N SER A 163 30.19 2.44 -4.26
CA SER A 163 31.00 3.70 -4.38
C SER A 163 30.25 4.90 -5.02
N SER A 164 30.20 6.00 -4.26
CA SER A 164 30.34 7.44 -4.62
C SER A 164 29.59 8.05 -5.83
N ALA A 165 28.75 9.06 -5.58
CA ALA A 165 29.06 10.50 -5.77
C ALA A 165 27.78 11.36 -5.71
N LEU A 166 27.95 12.56 -5.14
CA LEU A 166 26.96 13.58 -4.80
C LEU A 166 26.18 14.13 -6.01
N GLU A 167 24.91 14.53 -5.79
CA GLU A 167 24.45 15.88 -6.11
C GLU A 167 23.13 16.21 -5.41
N GLU A 168 23.15 17.25 -4.57
CA GLU A 168 21.98 17.87 -3.98
C GLU A 168 21.13 18.53 -5.07
N ARG A 169 19.82 18.25 -5.09
CA ARG A 169 18.84 19.23 -5.57
C ARG A 169 17.62 19.25 -4.67
N GLY A 170 17.53 20.34 -3.91
CA GLY A 170 16.33 20.75 -3.22
C GLY A 170 15.15 20.84 -4.19
N GLY A 171 14.07 20.19 -3.81
CA GLY A 171 12.80 20.24 -4.48
C GLY A 171 11.71 20.00 -3.45
N THR A 172 11.39 21.03 -2.67
CA THR A 172 10.09 21.13 -2.01
C THR A 172 9.04 21.13 -3.12
N TYR A 173 8.27 20.06 -3.25
CA TYR A 173 7.07 20.08 -4.07
C TYR A 173 5.92 19.37 -3.35
N THR A 174 4.86 20.13 -3.24
CA THR A 174 3.70 20.00 -2.35
C THR A 174 2.72 18.92 -2.83
N HIS A 175 2.16 18.21 -1.84
CA HIS A 175 1.35 17.01 -1.97
C HIS A 175 -0.07 17.25 -2.51
N ALA A 176 -0.62 16.26 -3.22
CA ALA A 176 -2.05 16.04 -3.39
C ALA A 176 -2.42 14.66 -2.85
N CYS A 177 -2.84 14.61 -1.59
CA CYS A 177 -3.62 13.53 -1.00
C CYS A 177 -4.62 14.21 -0.07
N ALA A 178 -5.88 14.34 -0.46
CA ALA A 178 -6.92 14.87 0.39
C ALA A 178 -7.15 13.92 1.59
N HIS A 179 -6.48 14.20 2.70
CA HIS A 179 -6.92 13.84 4.04
C HIS A 179 -7.87 14.93 4.50
N GLU A 180 -9.19 14.68 4.47
CA GLU A 180 -10.12 15.49 5.25
C GLU A 180 -10.04 15.04 6.72
N GLY A 181 -8.92 15.36 7.36
CA GLY A 181 -8.84 15.59 8.80
C GLY A 181 -8.97 17.08 9.06
N GLU A 182 -9.37 17.49 10.28
CA GLU A 182 -9.78 18.86 10.64
C GLU A 182 -8.78 19.99 10.33
N THR A 183 -7.53 19.68 9.94
CA THR A 183 -6.49 20.65 9.54
C THR A 183 -6.14 20.65 8.04
N GLY A 184 -6.65 19.70 7.24
CA GLY A 184 -6.36 19.60 5.80
C GLY A 184 -4.91 19.25 5.42
N GLU A 185 -4.06 18.90 6.40
CA GLU A 185 -2.64 18.60 6.16
C GLU A 185 -2.37 17.14 5.79
N VAL A 186 -1.42 16.93 4.88
CA VAL A 186 -1.01 15.61 4.40
C VAL A 186 0.19 15.09 5.20
N PRO A 187 0.17 13.84 5.70
CA PRO A 187 1.32 13.22 6.35
C PRO A 187 2.50 12.95 5.40
N PHE A 188 3.72 12.92 5.94
CA PHE A 188 4.93 12.54 5.20
C PHE A 188 4.94 11.05 4.84
N ASP A 189 5.51 10.70 3.68
CA ASP A 189 5.76 9.31 3.30
C ASP A 189 6.86 8.71 4.23
N PRO A 190 6.59 7.60 4.93
CA PRO A 190 7.60 6.89 5.68
C PRO A 190 8.62 6.21 4.75
N PRO A 191 9.88 6.15 5.19
CA PRO A 191 10.91 5.31 4.57
C PRO A 191 10.62 3.81 4.68
N ASP A 192 11.44 2.99 4.01
CA ASP A 192 11.21 1.54 3.90
C ASP A 192 11.46 0.79 5.23
N ASN A 193 12.21 1.39 6.16
CA ASN A 193 12.55 0.80 7.44
C ASN A 193 12.70 1.84 8.57
N LEU A 194 12.83 1.35 9.81
CA LEU A 194 12.89 2.19 11.00
C LEU A 194 14.19 3.01 11.07
N ASP A 195 15.31 2.47 10.58
CA ASP A 195 16.61 3.15 10.63
C ASP A 195 16.63 4.37 9.70
N GLU A 196 16.07 4.24 8.51
CA GLU A 196 15.84 5.34 7.58
C GLU A 196 14.85 6.37 8.15
N ALA A 197 13.80 5.92 8.85
CA ALA A 197 12.87 6.83 9.53
C ALA A 197 13.55 7.63 10.64
N MET A 198 14.39 6.99 11.46
CA MET A 198 15.21 7.65 12.48
C MET A 198 16.19 8.65 11.86
N ALA A 199 16.87 8.26 10.78
CA ALA A 199 17.77 9.16 10.04
C ALA A 199 17.02 10.35 9.44
N TRP A 200 15.82 10.12 8.89
CA TRP A 200 14.96 11.16 8.35
C TRP A 200 14.53 12.16 9.44
N VAL A 201 14.09 11.67 10.60
CA VAL A 201 13.63 12.50 11.73
C VAL A 201 14.77 13.35 12.28
N LYS A 202 15.97 12.77 12.44
CA LYS A 202 17.18 13.50 12.84
C LYS A 202 17.55 14.60 11.85
N ARG A 203 17.49 14.30 10.55
CA ARG A 203 17.75 15.28 9.47
C ARG A 203 16.74 16.43 9.49
N LYS A 204 15.53 16.23 9.98
CA LYS A 204 14.52 17.29 10.15
C LYS A 204 14.71 18.13 11.42
N GLY A 205 15.71 17.83 12.24
CA GLY A 205 16.03 18.59 13.45
C GLY A 205 15.01 18.42 14.57
N VAL A 206 14.35 17.26 14.64
CA VAL A 206 13.51 16.89 15.79
C VAL A 206 14.44 16.57 16.97
N PRO A 207 14.20 17.13 18.17
CA PRO A 207 15.06 16.92 19.32
C PRO A 207 14.92 15.47 19.87
N PRO A 208 15.96 14.94 20.55
CA PRO A 208 16.03 13.52 20.94
C PRO A 208 14.82 13.01 21.74
N GLU A 209 14.23 13.86 22.59
CA GLU A 209 13.04 13.55 23.39
C GLU A 209 11.79 13.27 22.55
N ASN A 210 11.73 13.81 21.33
CA ASN A 210 10.61 13.67 20.39
C ASN A 210 10.90 12.72 19.23
N GLU A 211 12.14 12.24 19.05
CA GLU A 211 12.54 11.39 17.92
C GLU A 211 11.72 10.10 17.82
N ALA A 212 11.52 9.40 18.94
CA ALA A 212 10.76 8.14 18.96
C ALA A 212 9.29 8.36 18.58
N ARG A 213 8.69 9.46 19.07
CA ARG A 213 7.31 9.83 18.74
C ARG A 213 7.18 10.24 17.28
N ALA A 214 8.10 11.06 16.77
CA ALA A 214 8.14 11.46 15.36
C ALA A 214 8.33 10.25 14.43
N CYS A 215 9.22 9.31 14.77
CA CYS A 215 9.41 8.09 13.97
C CYS A 215 8.18 7.20 13.99
N SER A 216 7.57 7.00 15.15
CA SER A 216 6.32 6.25 15.24
C SER A 216 5.21 6.89 14.42
N LEU A 217 5.09 8.23 14.44
CA LEU A 217 4.12 8.95 13.61
C LEU A 217 4.46 8.84 12.13
N LEU A 218 5.73 8.97 11.75
CA LEU A 218 6.18 8.84 10.36
C LEU A 218 5.88 7.45 9.80
N MET A 219 6.32 6.40 10.49
CA MET A 219 6.11 4.99 10.10
C MET A 219 4.63 4.59 10.03
N ASN A 220 3.78 5.28 10.79
CA ASN A 220 2.33 5.06 10.78
C ASN A 220 1.55 6.10 9.97
N TRP A 221 2.20 6.86 9.08
CA TRP A 221 1.52 7.83 8.22
C TRP A 221 0.75 8.92 8.97
N GLY A 222 1.19 9.24 10.19
CA GLY A 222 0.56 10.21 11.08
C GLY A 222 1.38 11.48 11.31
N LEU A 223 2.60 11.57 10.78
CA LEU A 223 3.43 12.77 10.94
C LEU A 223 3.11 13.79 9.83
N THR A 224 2.41 14.88 10.17
CA THR A 224 2.11 16.01 9.27
C THR A 224 3.13 17.15 9.41
N GLY A 225 3.02 18.19 8.59
CA GLY A 225 3.87 19.39 8.69
C GLY A 225 3.73 20.10 10.04
N SER A 226 2.49 20.39 10.47
CA SER A 226 2.19 20.97 11.78
C SER A 226 2.74 20.15 12.94
N LEU A 227 2.48 18.82 12.93
CA LEU A 227 3.01 17.92 13.97
C LEU A 227 4.54 17.89 13.96
N LEU A 228 5.17 17.96 12.80
CA LEU A 228 6.63 18.04 12.72
C LEU A 228 7.15 19.36 13.32
N ASP A 229 6.51 20.50 13.04
CA ASP A 229 6.91 21.80 13.58
C ASP A 229 6.66 21.90 15.10
N GLU A 230 5.54 21.36 15.59
CA GLU A 230 5.27 21.17 17.03
C GLU A 230 6.38 20.34 17.69
N LEU A 231 6.75 19.21 17.07
CA LEU A 231 7.78 18.31 17.60
C LEU A 231 9.19 18.92 17.52
N ARG A 232 9.43 19.88 16.61
CA ARG A 232 10.68 20.66 16.53
C ARG A 232 10.75 21.79 17.56
N GLY A 233 9.64 22.11 18.23
CA GLY A 233 9.57 23.22 19.20
C GLY A 233 9.38 24.60 18.57
N ALA A 234 8.91 24.67 17.32
CA ALA A 234 8.51 25.92 16.67
C ALA A 234 6.99 26.08 16.80
N ALA A 235 6.55 26.85 17.79
CA ALA A 235 5.19 27.36 17.90
C ALA A 235 5.11 28.78 17.32
#